data_AF-A0A659RH71-F1
#
_entry.id   AF-A0A659RH71-F1
#
_cell.length_a   1.000
_cell.length_b   1.000
_cell.length_c   1.000
_cell.angle_alpha   90.00
_cell.angle_beta   90.00
_cell.angle_gamma   90.00
#
_symmetry.space_group_name_H-M   'P 1'
#
loop_
_entity.id
_entity.type
_entity.pdbx_description
1 polymer ?
#
loop_
_entity_poly.entity_id
_entity_poly.type
_entity_poly.pdbx_seq_one_letter_code
_entity_poly.pdbx_strand_id
1 'polypeptide(L)'
;SFCSSLVLGAVESVVRGVFTSRWMPLSDKSSYHIGTLLLAASWLEDQSAEDESEALETLFADYLLPWCNTFLGKVEAHAVTPFWRTLAPLTRDAIGAMWDELQEEDEE
;
A
#
# COMPACT_ATOMS: atom_id res chain seq x y z
N SER A 1 11.76 -12.49 15.75
CA SER A 1 11.85 -11.02 15.93
C SER A 1 12.96 -10.34 15.12
N PHE A 2 13.88 -11.06 14.45
CA PHE A 2 14.93 -10.41 13.63
C PHE A 2 14.53 -10.25 12.14
N CYS A 3 13.76 -11.19 11.56
CA CYS A 3 13.22 -11.06 10.19
C CYS A 3 12.30 -9.84 10.03
N SER A 4 11.25 -9.74 10.86
CA SER A 4 10.31 -8.62 10.81
C SER A 4 10.97 -7.22 10.93
N SER A 5 12.12 -7.11 11.62
CA SER A 5 12.89 -5.84 11.66
C SER A 5 13.68 -5.54 10.38
N LEU A 6 14.14 -6.57 9.67
CA LEU A 6 14.81 -6.42 8.38
C LEU A 6 13.80 -6.08 7.29
N VAL A 7 12.63 -6.72 7.31
CA VAL A 7 11.54 -6.51 6.36
C VAL A 7 10.93 -5.11 6.50
N LEU A 8 10.66 -4.64 7.72
CA LEU A 8 10.25 -3.24 7.92
C LEU A 8 11.29 -2.25 7.37
N GLY A 9 12.58 -2.53 7.56
CA GLY A 9 13.66 -1.70 7.03
C GLY A 9 13.73 -1.70 5.51
N ALA A 10 13.45 -2.84 4.88
CA ALA A 10 13.36 -2.96 3.43
C ALA A 10 12.17 -2.16 2.90
N VAL A 11 10.97 -2.32 3.47
CA VAL A 11 9.76 -1.59 3.07
C VAL A 11 9.93 -0.08 3.23
N GLU A 12 10.46 0.39 4.36
CA GLU A 12 10.77 1.82 4.54
C GLU A 12 11.79 2.31 3.51
N SER A 13 12.81 1.51 3.19
CA SER A 13 13.81 1.86 2.19
C SER A 13 13.23 1.94 0.77
N VAL A 14 12.27 1.08 0.43
CA VAL A 14 11.58 1.04 -0.87
C VAL A 14 10.65 2.23 -1.01
N VAL A 15 9.79 2.46 -0.01
CA VAL A 15 8.91 3.64 0.03
C VAL A 15 9.76 4.91 -0.09
N ARG A 16 10.86 5.00 0.66
CA ARG A 16 11.78 6.15 0.63
C ARG A 16 12.59 6.25 -0.66
N GLY A 17 12.90 5.14 -1.32
CA GLY A 17 13.60 5.06 -2.61
C GLY A 17 12.74 5.56 -3.78
N VAL A 18 11.46 5.18 -3.81
CA VAL A 18 10.47 5.71 -4.76
C VAL A 18 10.28 7.22 -4.54
N PHE A 19 10.21 7.65 -3.28
CA PHE A 19 10.12 9.08 -2.92
C PHE A 19 11.35 9.90 -3.33
N THR A 20 12.55 9.34 -3.17
CA THR A 20 13.81 9.99 -3.57
C THR A 20 13.90 10.13 -5.09
N SER A 21 13.40 9.14 -5.84
CA SER A 21 13.40 9.15 -7.30
C SER A 21 12.39 10.10 -7.94
N ARG A 22 11.37 10.57 -7.19
CA ARG A 22 10.24 11.32 -7.74
C ARG A 22 10.06 12.76 -7.24
N TRP A 23 11.06 13.34 -6.55
CA TRP A 23 11.08 14.76 -6.14
C TRP A 23 9.78 15.27 -5.47
N MET A 24 9.45 14.76 -4.28
CA MET A 24 8.38 15.33 -3.46
C MET A 24 8.91 15.78 -2.08
N PRO A 25 8.76 17.05 -1.69
CA PRO A 25 9.16 17.51 -0.36
C PRO A 25 8.24 16.88 0.70
N LEU A 26 8.86 16.13 1.61
CA LEU A 26 8.20 15.45 2.71
C LEU A 26 7.62 16.47 3.69
N SER A 27 6.33 16.74 3.59
CA SER A 27 5.60 17.39 4.68
C SER A 27 5.39 16.36 5.78
N ASP A 28 6.02 16.62 6.91
CA ASP A 28 5.92 15.87 8.17
C ASP A 28 4.45 15.42 8.44
N LYS A 29 4.25 14.11 8.56
CA LYS A 29 3.05 13.39 9.07
C LYS A 29 1.79 13.09 8.23
N SER A 30 1.60 13.43 6.96
CA SER A 30 0.28 13.13 6.34
C SER A 30 0.21 12.91 4.81
N SER A 31 1.23 12.34 4.17
CA SER A 31 1.14 12.13 2.72
C SER A 31 1.86 10.87 2.23
N TYR A 32 1.59 9.72 2.84
CA TYR A 32 1.68 8.48 2.07
C TYR A 32 0.45 8.43 1.17
N HIS A 33 0.56 9.09 0.01
CA HIS A 33 -0.53 9.08 -0.97
C HIS A 33 -0.86 7.63 -1.31
N ILE A 34 -2.14 7.28 -1.31
CA ILE A 34 -2.59 5.90 -1.58
C ILE A 34 -2.00 5.36 -2.90
N GLY A 35 -1.88 6.20 -3.93
CA GLY A 35 -1.26 5.83 -5.20
C GLY A 35 0.25 5.56 -5.12
N THR A 36 0.98 6.20 -4.19
CA THR A 36 2.41 5.92 -3.99
C THR A 36 2.62 4.60 -3.27
N LEU A 37 1.75 4.25 -2.31
CA LEU A 37 1.79 2.93 -1.68
C LEU A 37 1.45 1.82 -2.66
N LEU A 38 0.42 2.00 -3.50
CA LEU A 38 0.09 1.03 -4.55
C LEU A 38 1.21 0.88 -5.58
N LEU A 39 1.92 1.98 -5.91
CA LEU A 39 3.08 1.90 -6.79
C LEU A 39 4.26 1.19 -6.11
N ALA A 40 4.45 1.38 -4.81
CA ALA A 40 5.47 0.65 -4.04
C ALA A 40 5.13 -0.84 -3.96
N ALA A 41 3.86 -1.20 -3.77
CA ALA A 41 3.38 -2.59 -3.83
C ALA A 41 3.69 -3.22 -5.19
N SER A 42 3.31 -2.56 -6.30
CA SER A 42 3.62 -3.04 -7.65
C SER A 42 5.12 -3.14 -7.93
N TRP A 43 5.95 -2.32 -7.29
CA TRP A 43 7.41 -2.43 -7.42
C TRP A 43 7.97 -3.59 -6.60
N LEU A 44 7.44 -3.85 -5.40
CA LEU A 44 7.81 -5.02 -4.60
C LEU A 44 7.46 -6.30 -5.34
N GLU A 45 6.27 -6.36 -5.94
CA GLU A 45 5.79 -7.49 -6.74
C GLU A 45 6.69 -7.79 -7.97
N ASP A 46 7.35 -6.77 -8.51
CA ASP A 46 8.27 -6.90 -9.66
C ASP A 46 9.71 -7.25 -9.21
N GLN A 47 10.01 -7.15 -7.91
CA GLN A 47 11.33 -7.44 -7.34
C GLN A 47 11.30 -8.84 -6.73
N SER A 48 11.55 -9.84 -7.58
CA SER A 48 11.55 -11.29 -7.24
C SER A 48 12.59 -11.69 -6.18
N ALA A 49 12.40 -11.24 -4.95
CA ALA A 49 13.22 -11.53 -3.79
C ALA A 49 12.53 -12.59 -2.93
N GLU A 50 13.31 -13.40 -2.19
CA GLU A 50 12.78 -14.49 -1.35
C GLU A 50 11.82 -14.01 -0.24
N ASP A 51 11.88 -12.73 0.15
CA ASP A 51 11.06 -12.12 1.22
C ASP A 51 9.99 -11.14 0.68
N GLU A 52 9.63 -11.27 -0.60
CA GLU A 52 8.68 -10.38 -1.28
C GLU A 52 7.28 -10.38 -0.64
N SER A 53 6.73 -11.57 -0.32
CA SER A 53 5.41 -11.71 0.29
C SER A 53 5.37 -11.05 1.68
N GLU A 54 6.34 -11.35 2.56
CA GLU A 54 6.42 -10.75 3.91
C GLU A 54 6.51 -9.21 3.85
N ALA A 55 7.21 -8.67 2.84
CA ALA A 55 7.34 -7.23 2.63
C ALA A 55 6.04 -6.59 2.11
N LEU A 56 5.36 -7.24 1.15
CA LEU A 56 4.03 -6.83 0.67
C LEU A 56 2.99 -6.91 1.78
N GLU A 57 3.03 -7.95 2.61
CA GLU A 57 2.14 -8.13 3.74
C GLU A 57 2.30 -6.99 4.73
N THR A 58 3.54 -6.70 5.11
CA THR A 58 3.88 -5.60 6.01
C THR A 58 3.42 -4.26 5.43
N LEU A 59 3.62 -4.03 4.13
CA LEU A 59 3.15 -2.81 3.45
C LEU A 59 1.62 -2.68 3.53
N PHE A 60 0.88 -3.75 3.28
CA PHE A 60 -0.58 -3.74 3.33
C PHE A 60 -1.09 -3.60 4.76
N ALA A 61 -0.61 -4.43 5.69
CA ALA A 61 -1.06 -4.50 7.08
C ALA A 61 -0.72 -3.23 7.87
N ASP A 62 0.49 -2.71 7.75
CA ASP A 62 0.94 -1.57 8.57
C ASP A 62 0.69 -0.21 7.91
N TYR A 63 0.80 -0.14 6.58
CA TYR A 63 0.81 1.13 5.86
C TYR A 63 -0.41 1.40 4.98
N LEU A 64 -1.24 0.40 4.61
CA LEU A 64 -2.38 0.61 3.72
C LEU A 64 -3.73 0.37 4.42
N LEU A 65 -3.99 -0.86 4.88
CA LEU A 65 -5.27 -1.31 5.45
C LEU A 65 -5.78 -0.50 6.65
N PRO A 66 -4.93 -0.01 7.60
CA PRO A 66 -5.42 0.67 8.80
C PRO A 66 -6.23 1.94 8.52
N TRP A 67 -6.00 2.58 7.36
CA TRP A 67 -6.64 3.85 7.01
C TRP A 67 -7.29 3.87 5.62
N CYS A 68 -6.92 2.96 4.71
CA CYS A 68 -7.45 2.88 3.34
C CYS A 68 -8.99 2.92 3.31
N ASN A 69 -9.65 2.08 4.10
CA ASN A 69 -11.11 2.02 4.17
C ASN A 69 -11.75 3.34 4.62
N THR A 70 -11.16 3.97 5.64
CA THR A 70 -11.63 5.27 6.14
C THR A 70 -11.41 6.37 5.12
N PHE A 71 -10.29 6.35 4.40
CA PHE A 71 -9.99 7.29 3.32
C PHE A 71 -10.98 7.14 2.16
N LEU A 72 -11.16 5.93 1.62
CA LEU A 72 -12.08 5.66 0.52
C LEU A 72 -13.53 5.98 0.90
N GLY A 73 -13.95 5.70 2.15
CA GLY A 73 -15.26 6.10 2.66
C GLY A 73 -15.47 7.63 2.67
N LYS A 74 -14.43 8.41 3.02
CA LYS A 74 -14.49 9.88 2.95
C LYS A 74 -14.49 10.39 1.51
N VAL A 75 -13.71 9.78 0.61
CA VAL A 75 -13.68 10.10 -0.83
C VAL A 75 -15.07 9.88 -1.43
N GLU A 76 -15.70 8.74 -1.13
CA GLU A 76 -17.05 8.41 -1.59
C GLU A 76 -18.10 9.42 -1.07
N ALA A 77 -18.07 9.74 0.23
CA ALA A 77 -19.01 10.65 0.86
C ALA A 77 -18.90 12.11 0.36
N HIS A 78 -17.71 12.55 -0.05
CA HIS A 78 -17.47 13.92 -0.54
C HIS A 78 -17.29 14.00 -2.06
N ALA A 79 -17.52 12.89 -2.78
CA ALA A 79 -17.41 12.84 -4.24
C ALA A 79 -18.47 13.72 -4.91
N VAL A 80 -18.04 14.89 -5.39
CA VAL A 80 -18.87 15.79 -6.20
C VAL A 80 -19.15 15.18 -7.58
N THR A 81 -18.22 14.39 -8.12
CA THR A 81 -18.35 13.77 -9.45
C THR A 81 -18.69 12.27 -9.35
N PRO A 82 -19.46 11.71 -10.31
CA PRO A 82 -19.78 10.29 -10.34
C PRO A 82 -18.56 9.37 -10.42
N PHE A 83 -17.48 9.83 -11.04
CA PHE A 83 -16.23 9.08 -11.20
C PHE A 83 -15.65 8.60 -9.86
N TRP A 84 -15.52 9.49 -8.87
CA TRP A 84 -14.98 9.12 -7.56
C TRP A 84 -15.94 8.25 -6.74
N ARG A 85 -17.24 8.36 -7.01
CA ARG A 85 -18.28 7.53 -6.38
C ARG A 85 -18.21 6.07 -6.84
N THR A 86 -17.76 5.83 -8.08
CA THR A 86 -17.52 4.48 -8.61
C THR A 86 -16.11 3.97 -8.32
N LEU A 87 -15.12 4.86 -8.36
CA LEU A 87 -13.72 4.49 -8.14
C LEU A 87 -13.45 4.05 -6.70
N ALA A 88 -14.04 4.74 -5.71
CA ALA A 88 -13.80 4.44 -4.30
C ALA A 88 -14.17 3.00 -3.90
N PRO A 89 -15.39 2.49 -4.19
CA PRO A 89 -15.72 1.09 -3.91
C PRO A 89 -14.91 0.12 -4.78
N LEU A 90 -14.67 0.42 -6.05
CA LEU A 90 -13.86 -0.44 -6.93
C LEU A 90 -12.43 -0.64 -6.39
N THR A 91 -11.77 0.44 -5.94
CA THR A 91 -10.45 0.37 -5.34
C THR A 91 -10.47 -0.38 -4.01
N ARG A 92 -11.54 -0.26 -3.22
CA ARG A 92 -11.71 -1.02 -1.98
C ARG A 92 -11.77 -2.52 -2.25
N ASP A 93 -12.59 -2.92 -3.23
CA ASP A 93 -12.78 -4.32 -3.60
C ASP A 93 -11.48 -4.91 -4.17
N ALA A 94 -10.76 -4.15 -5.02
CA ALA A 94 -9.47 -4.57 -5.57
C ALA A 94 -8.41 -4.75 -4.49
N ILE A 95 -8.28 -3.82 -3.54
CA ILE A 95 -7.32 -3.94 -2.43
C ILE A 95 -7.67 -5.14 -1.53
N GLY A 96 -8.97 -5.39 -1.31
CA GLY A 96 -9.42 -6.58 -0.58
C GLY A 96 -9.01 -7.87 -1.28
N ALA A 97 -9.28 -7.97 -2.60
CA ALA A 97 -8.89 -9.14 -3.38
C ALA A 97 -7.37 -9.39 -3.38
N MET A 98 -6.55 -8.34 -3.53
CA MET A 98 -5.09 -8.45 -3.46
C MET A 98 -4.60 -8.89 -2.08
N TRP A 99 -5.26 -8.43 -1.00
CA TRP A 99 -4.92 -8.86 0.35
C TRP A 99 -5.28 -10.32 0.59
N ASP A 100 -6.47 -10.74 0.13
CA ASP A 100 -6.91 -12.13 0.26
C ASP A 100 -5.96 -13.08 -0.49
N GLU A 101 -5.55 -12.72 -1.72
CA GLU A 101 -4.57 -13.48 -2.51
C GLU A 101 -3.22 -13.60 -1.78
N LEU A 102 -2.71 -12.50 -1.23
CA LEU A 102 -1.45 -12.50 -0.47
C LEU A 102 -1.51 -13.43 0.75
N GLN A 103 -2.62 -13.41 1.50
CA GLN A 103 -2.78 -14.29 2.66
C GLN A 103 -2.97 -15.76 2.29
N GLU A 104 -3.50 -16.06 1.09
CA GLU A 104 -3.56 -17.43 0.57
C GLU A 104 -2.15 -17.96 0.23
N GLU A 105 -1.26 -17.12 -0.30
CA GLU A 105 0.14 -17.48 -0.59
C GLU A 105 0.97 -17.77 0.67
N ASP A 106 0.66 -17.11 1.80
CA ASP A 106 1.35 -17.36 3.08
C ASP A 106 0.87 -18.63 3.80
N GLU A 107 -0.33 -19.13 3.47
CA GLU A 107 -0.90 -20.36 4.03
C GLU A 107 -0.44 -21.65 3.30
N GLU A 108 0.20 -21.53 2.12
CA GLU A 108 0.81 -22.63 1.35
C GLU A 108 2.25 -23.00 1.76
#